data_AF-A0AA86E006-F1
#
_entry.id   AF-A0AA86E006-F1
#
_cell.length_a   1.000
_cell.length_b   1.000
_cell.length_c   1.000
_cell.angle_alpha   90.00
_cell.angle_beta   90.00
_cell.angle_gamma   90.00
#
_symmetry.space_group_name_H-M   'P 1'
#
loop_
_entity.id
_entity.type
_entity.pdbx_description
1 polymer ?
#
loop_
_entity_poly.entity_id
_entity_poly.type
_entity_poly.pdbx_seq_one_letter_code
_entity_poly.pdbx_strand_id
1 'polypeptide(L)'
;MDGLTKKTLQLISPKHGDKFSPNLHKWLKENFREREFETKVFINNDGARFIGFFDDDGWFYGSNLMGVLCNGKKECTGAYQPSSVKDYQEIQGFWDNYAKDGRCAIDPEHEEHFRGNTRWIEHGNVKTCTWCGFVKESKNIA
;
A
#
# COMPACT_ATOMS: atom_id res chain seq x y z
N MET A 1 5.24 3.49 -14.01
CA MET A 1 4.28 2.56 -14.62
C MET A 1 2.88 2.97 -14.20
N ASP A 2 1.95 3.07 -15.16
CA ASP A 2 0.53 3.30 -14.91
C ASP A 2 -0.12 1.97 -14.48
N GLY A 3 -0.79 1.96 -13.32
CA GLY A 3 -1.58 0.84 -12.82
C GLY A 3 -0.83 -0.40 -12.30
N LEU A 4 -1.56 -1.25 -11.56
CA LEU A 4 -1.07 -2.58 -11.18
C LEU A 4 -1.08 -3.51 -12.40
N THR A 5 -0.02 -4.31 -12.59
CA THR A 5 0.06 -5.33 -13.65
C THR A 5 0.08 -6.75 -13.06
N LYS A 6 -0.22 -7.79 -13.86
CA LYS A 6 -0.03 -9.19 -13.40
C LYS A 6 1.42 -9.47 -12.98
N LYS A 7 2.39 -8.91 -13.69
CA LYS A 7 3.81 -9.04 -13.35
C LYS A 7 4.09 -8.45 -11.98
N THR A 8 3.62 -7.24 -11.74
CA THR A 8 3.77 -6.57 -10.44
C THR A 8 3.08 -7.36 -9.34
N LEU A 9 1.86 -7.86 -9.56
CA LEU A 9 1.12 -8.69 -8.60
C LEU A 9 1.92 -9.96 -8.20
N GLN A 10 2.61 -10.59 -9.14
CA GLN A 10 3.49 -11.73 -8.84
C GLN A 10 4.72 -11.32 -8.03
N LEU A 11 5.35 -10.19 -8.36
CA LEU A 11 6.54 -9.67 -7.68
C LEU A 11 6.25 -9.32 -6.21
N ILE A 12 5.05 -8.80 -5.91
CA ILE A 12 4.65 -8.37 -4.56
C ILE A 12 4.03 -9.52 -3.73
N SER A 13 4.24 -10.77 -4.15
CA SER A 13 3.75 -11.93 -3.41
C SER A 13 4.46 -12.05 -2.06
N PRO A 14 3.74 -12.35 -0.96
CA PRO A 14 4.34 -12.54 0.38
C PRO A 14 5.37 -13.68 0.45
N LYS A 15 5.44 -14.55 -0.58
CA LYS A 15 6.49 -15.57 -0.70
C LYS A 15 7.88 -14.97 -0.93
N HIS A 16 7.96 -13.70 -1.34
CA HIS A 16 9.20 -13.00 -1.66
C HIS A 16 9.76 -12.18 -0.50
N GLY A 17 9.11 -12.21 0.67
CA GLY A 17 9.58 -11.53 1.87
C GLY A 17 8.43 -10.99 2.71
N ASP A 18 8.72 -10.80 3.98
CA ASP A 18 7.81 -10.20 4.97
C ASP A 18 7.49 -8.73 4.69
N LYS A 19 8.31 -8.03 3.87
CA LYS A 19 8.03 -6.69 3.38
C LYS A 19 6.72 -6.58 2.58
N PHE A 20 6.23 -7.68 2.01
CA PHE A 20 4.98 -7.71 1.25
C PHE A 20 3.81 -8.18 2.10
N SER A 21 2.68 -7.47 2.02
CA SER A 21 1.51 -7.78 2.85
C SER A 21 0.74 -9.00 2.33
N PRO A 22 0.59 -10.07 3.13
CA PRO A 22 -0.24 -11.21 2.74
C PRO A 22 -1.71 -10.84 2.55
N ASN A 23 -2.19 -9.85 3.32
CA ASN A 23 -3.57 -9.39 3.26
C ASN A 23 -3.85 -8.56 2.01
N LEU A 24 -2.95 -7.63 1.67
CA LEU A 24 -3.05 -6.88 0.42
C LEU A 24 -3.01 -7.83 -0.78
N HIS A 25 -2.06 -8.75 -0.81
CA HIS A 25 -1.94 -9.69 -1.91
C HIS A 25 -3.17 -10.62 -2.06
N LYS A 26 -3.82 -11.02 -0.95
CA LYS A 26 -5.09 -11.75 -1.00
C LYS A 26 -6.22 -10.89 -1.58
N TRP A 27 -6.37 -9.66 -1.13
CA TRP A 27 -7.40 -8.74 -1.62
C TRP A 27 -7.21 -8.43 -3.11
N LEU A 28 -5.97 -8.16 -3.53
CA LEU A 28 -5.62 -7.92 -4.93
C LEU A 28 -5.99 -9.11 -5.82
N LYS A 29 -5.77 -10.36 -5.39
CA LYS A 29 -6.16 -11.52 -6.21
C LYS A 29 -7.65 -11.59 -6.54
N GLU A 30 -8.52 -11.01 -5.71
CA GLU A 30 -9.97 -11.01 -5.92
C GLU A 30 -10.43 -9.74 -6.67
N ASN A 31 -9.79 -8.60 -6.41
CA ASN A 31 -10.24 -7.28 -6.87
C ASN A 31 -9.39 -6.68 -7.99
N PHE A 32 -8.28 -7.32 -8.37
CA PHE A 32 -7.39 -6.85 -9.42
C PHE A 32 -8.12 -6.69 -10.75
N ARG A 33 -7.82 -5.58 -11.42
CA ARG A 33 -8.23 -5.28 -12.79
C ARG A 33 -6.98 -4.81 -13.55
N GLU A 34 -6.61 -5.56 -14.60
CA GLU A 34 -5.42 -5.26 -15.43
C GLU A 34 -5.74 -4.29 -16.58
N ARG A 35 -7.04 -4.08 -16.87
CA ARG A 35 -7.53 -3.37 -18.07
C ARG A 35 -8.87 -2.71 -17.78
N GLU A 36 -9.29 -1.86 -18.71
CA GLU A 36 -10.41 -0.90 -18.68
C GLU A 36 -10.31 0.08 -17.50
N PHE A 37 -10.12 -0.40 -16.27
CA PHE A 37 -9.90 0.41 -15.09
C PHE A 37 -8.71 -0.12 -14.28
N GLU A 38 -7.61 0.63 -14.27
CA GLU A 38 -6.38 0.24 -13.58
C GLU A 38 -6.52 0.34 -12.06
N THR A 39 -6.16 -0.72 -11.34
CA THR A 39 -6.08 -0.66 -9.87
C THR A 39 -4.92 0.26 -9.45
N LYS A 40 -5.26 1.38 -8.81
CA LYS A 40 -4.37 2.44 -8.34
C LYS A 40 -4.58 2.70 -6.85
N VAL A 41 -3.69 3.51 -6.27
CA VAL A 41 -3.81 3.95 -4.88
C VAL A 41 -4.01 5.46 -4.87
N PHE A 42 -4.96 5.91 -4.06
CA PHE A 42 -5.37 7.29 -3.93
C PHE A 42 -5.22 7.76 -2.49
N ILE A 43 -5.07 9.06 -2.29
CA ILE A 43 -5.12 9.73 -1.00
C ILE A 43 -6.17 10.84 -1.06
N ASN A 44 -6.99 10.98 -0.01
CA ASN A 44 -7.93 12.09 0.11
C ASN A 44 -7.32 13.25 0.93
N ASN A 45 -8.04 14.36 1.08
CA ASN A 45 -7.55 15.53 1.84
C ASN A 45 -7.32 15.26 3.33
N ASP A 46 -7.97 14.23 3.88
CA ASP A 46 -7.77 13.80 5.28
C ASP A 46 -6.53 12.91 5.45
N GLY A 47 -5.79 12.63 4.37
CA GLY A 47 -4.63 11.74 4.38
C GLY A 47 -4.98 10.24 4.38
N ALA A 48 -6.26 9.90 4.30
CA ALA A 48 -6.71 8.51 4.21
C ALA A 48 -6.40 7.94 2.82
N ARG A 49 -5.82 6.74 2.79
CA ARG A 49 -5.42 6.06 1.55
C ARG A 49 -6.48 5.04 1.13
N PHE A 50 -6.76 5.00 -0.16
CA PHE A 50 -7.72 4.10 -0.79
C PHE A 50 -7.07 3.33 -1.94
N ILE A 51 -7.52 2.11 -2.18
CA ILE A 51 -7.10 1.28 -3.31
C ILE A 51 -8.32 0.92 -4.15
N GLY A 52 -8.22 1.09 -5.46
CA GLY A 52 -9.38 0.93 -6.34
C GLY A 52 -9.14 1.47 -7.74
N PHE A 53 -10.22 1.80 -8.42
CA PHE A 53 -10.20 2.39 -9.76
C PHE A 53 -11.38 3.35 -9.95
N PHE A 54 -11.25 4.26 -10.92
CA PHE A 54 -12.35 5.09 -11.39
C PHE A 54 -12.91 4.50 -12.67
N ASP A 55 -14.24 4.57 -12.85
CA ASP A 55 -14.86 4.35 -14.16
C ASP A 55 -14.96 5.64 -14.98
N ASP A 56 -15.50 5.53 -16.20
CA ASP A 56 -15.66 6.65 -17.13
C ASP A 56 -16.67 7.70 -16.64
N ASP A 57 -17.59 7.32 -15.75
CA ASP A 57 -18.58 8.21 -15.12
C ASP A 57 -18.03 8.89 -13.84
N GLY A 58 -16.77 8.60 -13.48
CA GLY A 58 -16.08 9.14 -12.31
C GLY A 58 -16.46 8.49 -10.98
N TRP A 59 -17.16 7.35 -11.00
CA TRP A 59 -17.38 6.56 -9.80
C TRP A 59 -16.09 5.87 -9.39
N PHE A 60 -15.77 5.98 -8.09
CA PHE A 60 -14.66 5.25 -7.51
C PHE A 60 -15.13 3.91 -6.95
N TYR A 61 -14.47 2.83 -7.34
CA TYR A 61 -14.70 1.49 -6.80
C TYR A 61 -13.46 1.02 -6.05
N GLY A 62 -13.57 0.81 -4.74
CA GLY A 62 -12.40 0.48 -3.93
C GLY A 62 -12.64 0.33 -2.44
N SER A 63 -11.54 0.25 -1.71
CA SER A 63 -11.50 0.01 -0.26
C SER A 63 -10.51 0.96 0.43
N ASN A 64 -10.71 1.19 1.73
CA ASN A 64 -9.68 1.83 2.56
C ASN A 64 -8.42 0.93 2.60
N LEU A 65 -7.26 1.48 2.27
CA LEU A 65 -6.02 0.71 2.16
C LEU A 65 -5.60 0.11 3.51
N MET A 66 -5.74 0.84 4.61
CA MET A 66 -5.41 0.32 5.94
C MET A 66 -6.36 -0.81 6.35
N GLY A 67 -7.65 -0.67 6.04
CA GLY A 67 -8.63 -1.75 6.16
C GLY A 67 -8.18 -3.01 5.41
N VAL A 68 -7.77 -2.87 4.15
CA VAL A 68 -7.24 -3.99 3.34
C VAL A 68 -6.00 -4.62 3.98
N LEU A 69 -5.07 -3.82 4.52
CA LEU A 69 -3.87 -4.34 5.19
C LEU A 69 -4.21 -5.15 6.45
N CYS A 70 -5.26 -4.77 7.17
CA CYS A 70 -5.72 -5.45 8.38
C CYS A 70 -6.59 -6.68 8.10
N ASN A 71 -7.57 -6.55 7.21
CA ASN A 71 -8.66 -7.50 7.01
C ASN A 71 -8.48 -8.38 5.75
N GLY A 72 -7.59 -7.98 4.83
CA GLY A 72 -7.38 -8.66 3.56
C GLY A 72 -8.68 -8.78 2.77
N LYS A 73 -8.99 -9.98 2.30
CA LYS A 73 -10.22 -10.26 1.53
C LYS A 73 -11.55 -10.00 2.27
N LYS A 74 -11.51 -9.77 3.60
CA LYS A 74 -12.71 -9.45 4.38
C LYS A 74 -13.00 -7.96 4.41
N GLU A 75 -12.10 -7.13 3.88
CA GLU A 75 -12.33 -5.69 3.78
C GLU A 75 -13.46 -5.40 2.79
N CYS A 76 -14.30 -4.42 3.11
CA CYS A 76 -15.40 -4.00 2.26
C CYS A 76 -14.88 -3.27 1.02
N THR A 77 -15.44 -3.58 -0.15
CA THR A 77 -15.26 -2.80 -1.38
C THR A 77 -16.57 -2.05 -1.66
N GLY A 78 -16.48 -0.72 -1.77
CA GLY A 78 -17.62 0.16 -2.02
C GLY A 78 -17.56 0.81 -3.40
N ALA A 79 -18.71 1.38 -3.80
CA ALA A 79 -18.82 2.30 -4.92
C ALA A 79 -19.13 3.70 -4.37
N TYR A 80 -18.38 4.69 -4.81
CA TYR A 80 -18.46 6.06 -4.31
C TYR A 80 -18.72 7.01 -5.47
N GLN A 81 -19.80 7.78 -5.38
CA GLN A 81 -20.18 8.75 -6.39
C GLN A 81 -19.11 9.86 -6.57
N PRO A 82 -18.98 10.46 -7.76
CA PRO A 82 -17.94 11.45 -8.06
C PRO A 82 -17.83 12.61 -7.05
N SER A 83 -18.97 13.10 -6.55
CA SER A 83 -19.01 14.20 -5.60
C SER A 83 -18.37 13.88 -4.24
N SER A 84 -18.32 12.60 -3.86
CA SER A 84 -17.74 12.12 -2.60
C SER A 84 -16.24 11.85 -2.67
N VAL A 85 -15.66 11.82 -3.88
CA VAL A 85 -14.25 11.46 -4.13
C VAL A 85 -13.51 12.52 -4.95
N LYS A 86 -14.09 13.73 -5.04
CA LYS A 86 -13.54 14.87 -5.81
C LYS A 86 -12.13 15.28 -5.41
N ASP A 87 -11.71 14.93 -4.20
CA ASP A 87 -10.41 15.24 -3.62
C ASP A 87 -9.43 14.06 -3.64
N TYR A 88 -9.81 12.93 -4.20
CA TYR A 88 -8.92 11.77 -4.31
C TYR A 88 -7.82 12.07 -5.32
N GLN A 89 -6.58 11.97 -4.87
CA GLN A 89 -5.39 12.15 -5.69
C GLN A 89 -4.65 10.83 -5.81
N GLU A 90 -4.31 10.42 -7.03
CA GLU A 90 -3.50 9.23 -7.26
C GLU A 90 -2.10 9.41 -6.65
N ILE A 91 -1.65 8.42 -5.88
CA ILE A 91 -0.27 8.32 -5.43
C ILE A 91 0.57 7.74 -6.58
N GLN A 92 1.14 8.65 -7.39
CA GLN A 92 1.94 8.31 -8.56
C GLN A 92 3.11 7.38 -8.21
N GLY A 93 3.31 6.34 -9.02
CA GLY A 93 4.41 5.38 -8.85
C GLY A 93 4.27 4.45 -7.63
N PHE A 94 3.10 4.41 -6.97
CA PHE A 94 2.89 3.59 -5.77
C PHE A 94 3.31 2.12 -5.97
N TRP A 95 2.92 1.51 -7.08
CA TRP A 95 3.20 0.09 -7.32
C TRP A 95 4.68 -0.22 -7.56
N ASP A 96 5.39 0.68 -8.23
CA ASP A 96 6.83 0.56 -8.44
C ASP A 96 7.57 0.68 -7.11
N ASN A 97 7.19 1.66 -6.28
CA ASN A 97 7.74 1.84 -4.93
C ASN A 97 7.39 0.64 -4.03
N TYR A 98 6.16 0.13 -4.09
CA TYR A 98 5.75 -1.03 -3.30
C TYR A 98 6.49 -2.30 -3.71
N ALA A 99 6.74 -2.52 -5.00
CA ALA A 99 7.55 -3.65 -5.47
C ALA A 99 9.00 -3.57 -4.97
N LYS A 100 9.56 -2.36 -4.90
CA LYS A 100 10.91 -2.10 -4.41
C LYS A 100 11.01 -2.24 -2.89
N ASP A 101 10.19 -1.52 -2.14
CA ASP A 101 10.36 -1.27 -0.70
C ASP A 101 9.27 -1.94 0.17
N GLY A 102 8.30 -2.63 -0.44
CA GLY A 102 7.21 -3.29 0.26
C GLY A 102 6.32 -2.32 1.03
N ARG A 103 5.90 -2.69 2.24
CA ARG A 103 5.08 -1.86 3.13
C ARG A 103 5.69 -0.50 3.47
N CYS A 104 6.99 -0.28 3.29
CA CYS A 104 7.59 1.04 3.43
C CYS A 104 7.10 2.05 2.38
N ALA A 105 6.61 1.61 1.22
CA ALA A 105 5.96 2.52 0.27
C ALA A 105 4.58 3.04 0.76
N ILE A 106 4.02 2.42 1.80
CA ILE A 106 2.76 2.85 2.45
C ILE A 106 3.07 3.82 3.61
N ASP A 107 4.21 3.63 4.26
CA ASP A 107 4.69 4.38 5.43
C ASP A 107 6.16 4.77 5.22
N PRO A 108 6.45 5.80 4.41
CA PRO A 108 7.81 6.21 4.09
C PRO A 108 8.59 6.74 5.30
N GLU A 109 7.89 7.37 6.25
CA GLU A 109 8.47 7.92 7.49
C GLU A 109 8.71 6.86 8.58
N HIS A 110 8.29 5.61 8.32
CA HIS A 110 8.46 4.48 9.21
C HIS A 110 7.80 4.65 10.59
N GLU A 111 6.66 5.32 10.64
CA GLU A 111 5.89 5.62 11.86
C GLU A 111 4.89 4.51 12.21
N GLU A 112 4.45 3.73 11.22
CA GLU A 112 3.37 2.77 11.38
C GLU A 112 3.83 1.39 11.88
N HIS A 113 3.02 0.79 12.75
CA HIS A 113 3.21 -0.58 13.22
C HIS A 113 2.37 -1.56 12.40
N PHE A 114 2.96 -2.08 11.32
CA PHE A 114 2.31 -3.14 10.55
C PHE A 114 2.26 -4.48 11.31
N ARG A 115 1.22 -5.28 11.06
CA ARG A 115 1.13 -6.63 11.63
C ARG A 115 2.30 -7.51 11.13
N GLY A 116 3.04 -8.09 12.08
CA GLY A 116 4.24 -8.90 11.79
C GLY A 116 5.45 -8.03 11.41
N ASN A 117 5.60 -6.86 12.03
CA ASN A 117 6.71 -5.95 11.76
C ASN A 117 8.06 -6.54 12.23
N THR A 118 8.81 -7.07 11.28
CA THR A 118 10.18 -7.59 11.39
C THR A 118 11.18 -6.64 10.72
N ARG A 119 10.75 -5.40 10.40
CA ARG A 119 11.51 -4.51 9.53
C ARG A 119 12.78 -3.95 10.17
N TRP A 120 13.01 -4.09 11.46
CA TRP A 120 14.16 -3.46 12.12
C TRP A 120 15.21 -4.49 12.54
N ILE A 121 16.46 -4.23 12.14
CA ILE A 121 17.66 -4.79 12.77
C ILE A 121 18.35 -3.67 13.53
N GLU A 122 18.75 -3.93 14.77
CA GLU A 122 19.42 -2.97 15.64
C GLU A 122 20.90 -3.29 15.78
N HIS A 123 21.75 -2.27 15.60
CA HIS A 123 23.19 -2.31 15.81
C HIS A 123 23.61 -1.11 16.65
N GLY A 124 23.73 -1.31 17.97
CA GLY A 124 23.98 -0.21 18.90
C GLY A 124 22.84 0.80 18.87
N ASN A 125 23.17 2.06 18.58
CA ASN A 125 22.18 3.15 18.50
C ASN A 125 21.56 3.30 17.11
N VAL A 126 21.78 2.35 16.20
CA VAL A 126 21.31 2.45 14.81
C VAL A 126 20.30 1.35 14.54
N LYS A 127 19.13 1.71 14.00
CA LYS A 127 18.13 0.78 13.47
C LYS A 127 18.11 0.85 11.96
N THR A 128 18.28 -0.29 11.30
CA THR A 128 18.20 -0.38 9.83
C THR A 128 16.94 -1.12 9.43
N CYS A 129 16.19 -0.54 8.50
CA CYS A 129 15.01 -1.14 7.92
C CYS A 129 15.43 -2.25 6.94
N THR A 130 15.13 -3.50 7.23
CA THR A 130 15.45 -4.66 6.37
C THR A 130 14.63 -4.67 5.08
N TRP A 131 13.57 -3.87 5.00
CA TRP A 131 12.69 -3.82 3.83
C TRP A 131 13.17 -2.84 2.76
N CYS A 132 13.62 -1.65 3.16
CA CYS A 132 14.00 -0.56 2.25
C CYS A 132 15.42 0.01 2.50
N GLY A 133 16.09 -0.40 3.56
CA GLY A 133 17.42 0.10 3.93
C GLY A 133 17.44 1.42 4.70
N PHE A 134 16.28 2.01 5.04
CA PHE A 134 16.22 3.23 5.85
C PHE A 134 16.95 3.06 7.19
N VAL A 135 17.76 4.05 7.55
CA VAL A 135 18.56 4.04 8.79
C VAL A 135 18.04 5.10 9.74
N LYS A 136 17.69 4.69 10.96
CA LYS A 136 17.28 5.56 12.05
C LYS A 136 18.32 5.53 13.16
N GLU A 137 18.86 6.68 13.53
CA GLU A 137 19.64 6.82 14.76
C GLU A 137 18.69 6.98 15.95
N SER A 138 18.79 6.07 16.92
CA SER A 138 18.17 6.23 18.23
C SER A 138 18.97 7.30 18.98
N LYS A 139 18.40 8.48 19.17
CA LYS A 139 18.96 9.46 20.11
C LYS A 139 18.90 8.83 21.51
N ASN A 140 20.06 8.51 22.08
CA ASN A 140 20.17 8.29 23.51
C ASN A 140 19.73 9.60 24.18
N ILE A 141 18.55 9.59 24.79
CA ILE A 141 18.22 10.59 25.79
C ILE A 141 19.10 10.22 26.98
N ALA A 142 20.19 10.97 27.16
CA ALA A 142 21.01 10.94 28.36
C ALA A 142 20.21 11.43 29.58
#